data_AF-A0A7W0XQ24-F1
#
_entry.id   AF-A0A7W0XQ24-F1
#
_cell.length_a   1.000
_cell.length_b   1.000
_cell.length_c   1.000
_cell.angle_alpha   90.00
_cell.angle_beta   90.00
_cell.angle_gamma   90.00
#
_symmetry.space_group_name_H-M   'P 1'
#
loop_
_entity.id
_entity.type
_entity.pdbx_description
1 polymer ?
#
loop_
_entity_poly.entity_id
_entity_poly.type
_entity_poly.pdbx_seq_one_letter_code
_entity_poly.pdbx_strand_id
1 'polypeptide(L)'
;MDDLIQFEMKVLDARLHEWGLPAYGSEFAAGIDLRACIDAPVAVAPQAPAVMVSSGVAILIRRPDVAAFIVPRSGLGARSGIILGQSIGTIDPDYSGPWIIPVINRNAPGTPPVTINPG
;
A
#
# COMPACT_ATOMS: atom_id res chain seq x y z
N MET A 1 -6.51 -29.63 -3.81
CA MET A 1 -5.79 -28.58 -4.56
C MET A 1 -6.65 -27.33 -4.79
N ASP A 2 -7.95 -27.36 -4.41
CA ASP A 2 -8.94 -26.30 -4.68
C ASP A 2 -9.07 -25.22 -3.59
N ASP A 3 -8.12 -25.10 -2.65
CA ASP A 3 -8.25 -24.17 -1.51
C ASP A 3 -7.29 -22.96 -1.58
N LEU A 4 -6.60 -22.77 -2.70
CA LEU A 4 -5.80 -21.58 -2.92
C LEU A 4 -6.72 -20.40 -3.22
N ILE A 5 -6.51 -19.27 -2.52
CA ILE A 5 -7.19 -18.02 -2.83
C ILE A 5 -6.68 -17.52 -4.18
N GLN A 6 -7.57 -17.43 -5.15
CA GLN A 6 -7.32 -16.79 -6.43
C GLN A 6 -7.90 -15.38 -6.43
N PHE A 7 -7.25 -14.47 -7.14
CA PHE A 7 -7.73 -13.12 -7.37
C PHE A 7 -7.28 -12.64 -8.74
N GLU A 8 -7.99 -11.66 -9.28
CA GLU A 8 -7.61 -10.95 -10.49
C GLU A 8 -6.87 -9.68 -10.10
N MET A 9 -5.73 -9.41 -10.74
CA MET A 9 -4.98 -8.16 -10.56
C MET A 9 -4.88 -7.43 -11.89
N LYS A 10 -5.34 -6.17 -11.90
CA LYS A 10 -5.13 -5.24 -12.99
C LYS A 10 -3.99 -4.29 -12.64
N VAL A 11 -2.97 -4.27 -13.49
CA VAL A 11 -1.90 -3.27 -13.43
C VAL A 11 -2.44 -1.98 -14.07
N LEU A 12 -2.54 -0.92 -13.28
CA LEU A 12 -3.03 0.40 -13.69
C LEU A 12 -1.89 1.33 -14.08
N ASP A 13 -0.68 1.09 -13.56
CA ASP A 13 0.52 1.88 -13.84
C ASP A 13 1.60 0.99 -14.48
N ALA A 14 1.99 1.31 -15.72
CA ALA A 14 2.93 0.51 -16.50
C ALA A 14 4.32 0.43 -15.86
N ARG A 15 4.71 1.40 -15.01
CA ARG A 15 6.01 1.41 -14.32
C ARG A 15 6.21 0.19 -13.42
N LEU A 16 5.13 -0.43 -12.95
CA LEU A 16 5.21 -1.67 -12.16
C LEU A 16 5.81 -2.84 -12.93
N HIS A 17 5.75 -2.86 -14.26
CA HIS A 17 6.44 -3.88 -15.05
C HIS A 17 7.97 -3.73 -15.00
N GLU A 18 8.46 -2.50 -14.82
CA GLU A 18 9.88 -2.20 -14.70
C GLU A 18 10.37 -2.32 -13.25
N TRP A 19 9.58 -1.82 -12.29
CA TRP A 19 9.90 -1.89 -10.87
C TRP A 19 9.67 -3.27 -10.25
N GLY A 20 8.91 -4.13 -10.93
CA GLY A 20 8.49 -5.44 -10.43
C GLY A 20 7.10 -5.38 -9.80
N LEU A 21 6.27 -6.33 -10.20
CA LEU A 21 4.91 -6.50 -9.71
C LEU A 21 4.90 -6.84 -8.20
N PRO A 22 3.81 -6.52 -7.48
CA PRO A 22 3.65 -6.93 -6.09
C PRO A 22 3.83 -8.45 -5.94
N ALA A 23 4.76 -8.85 -5.08
CA ALA A 23 5.07 -10.24 -4.81
C ALA A 23 5.50 -10.44 -3.34
N TYR A 24 5.40 -11.68 -2.86
CA TYR A 24 5.94 -12.04 -1.56
C TYR A 24 7.47 -11.93 -1.57
N GLY A 25 8.02 -11.27 -0.55
CA GLY A 25 9.47 -11.04 -0.43
C GLY A 25 10.27 -12.27 0.00
N SER A 26 9.60 -13.29 0.55
CA SER A 26 10.20 -14.57 0.94
C SER A 26 9.12 -15.65 1.03
N GLU A 27 9.54 -16.91 1.13
CA GLU A 27 8.65 -18.06 1.28
C GLU A 27 7.69 -17.95 2.50
N PHE A 28 8.15 -17.30 3.57
CA PHE A 28 7.37 -17.14 4.82
C PHE A 28 6.76 -15.75 4.97
N ALA A 29 6.76 -14.92 3.93
CA ALA A 29 6.18 -13.60 4.00
C ALA A 29 4.65 -13.69 4.10
N ALA A 30 4.07 -13.06 5.12
CA ALA A 30 2.62 -13.00 5.29
C ALA A 30 1.95 -11.92 4.42
N GLY A 31 2.73 -10.94 3.94
CA GLY A 31 2.24 -9.80 3.20
C GLY A 31 3.07 -9.51 1.95
N ILE A 32 2.48 -8.71 1.07
CA ILE A 32 3.07 -8.24 -0.18
C ILE A 32 3.32 -6.73 -0.03
N ASP A 33 4.55 -6.30 -0.30
CA ASP A 33 4.87 -4.87 -0.29
C ASP A 33 4.24 -4.19 -1.54
N LEU A 34 3.56 -3.06 -1.32
CA LEU A 34 3.06 -2.19 -2.38
C LEU A 34 4.09 -1.08 -2.66
N ARG A 35 4.16 -0.63 -3.92
CA ARG A 35 5.03 0.46 -4.36
C ARG A 35 4.29 1.78 -4.43
N ALA A 36 4.99 2.89 -4.23
CA ALA A 36 4.44 4.21 -4.43
C ALA A 36 4.47 4.56 -5.92
N CYS A 37 3.34 4.39 -6.62
CA CYS A 37 3.16 4.79 -8.01
C CYS A 37 2.84 6.29 -8.09
N ILE A 38 3.87 7.09 -7.86
CA ILE A 38 3.85 8.56 -7.89
C ILE A 38 4.91 9.07 -8.87
N ASP A 39 4.69 10.24 -9.45
CA ASP A 39 5.55 10.76 -10.54
C ASP A 39 6.84 11.41 -10.03
N ALA A 40 6.81 11.94 -8.81
CA ALA A 40 7.93 12.62 -8.18
C ALA A 40 7.93 12.36 -6.67
N PRO A 41 9.06 12.56 -5.98
CA PRO A 41 9.11 12.47 -4.53
C PRO A 41 8.10 13.40 -3.86
N VAL A 42 7.38 12.90 -2.86
CA VAL A 42 6.38 13.66 -2.09
C VAL A 42 6.80 13.73 -0.62
N ALA A 43 6.84 14.95 -0.09
CA ALA A 43 7.10 15.18 1.32
C ALA A 43 5.80 15.02 2.14
N VAL A 44 5.84 14.17 3.17
CA VAL A 44 4.74 13.98 4.13
C VAL A 44 5.09 14.71 5.42
N ALA A 45 4.49 15.89 5.60
CA ALA A 45 4.67 16.71 6.79
C ALA A 45 4.04 16.04 8.03
N PRO A 46 4.64 16.16 9.22
CA PRO A 46 4.07 15.60 10.45
C PRO A 46 2.72 16.22 10.79
N GLN A 47 1.77 15.39 11.25
CA GLN A 47 0.42 15.82 11.65
C GLN A 47 -0.38 16.56 10.57
N ALA A 48 -0.02 16.40 9.29
CA ALA A 48 -0.75 16.98 8.16
C ALA A 48 -1.86 16.05 7.65
N PRO A 49 -2.80 16.55 6.82
CA PRO A 49 -3.72 15.69 6.08
C PRO A 49 -2.99 14.60 5.30
N ALA A 50 -3.64 13.46 5.12
CA ALA A 50 -3.05 12.32 4.44
C ALA A 50 -2.69 12.65 2.98
N VAL A 51 -1.54 12.14 2.56
CA VAL A 51 -1.13 12.13 1.16
C VAL A 51 -1.69 10.86 0.52
N MET A 52 -2.46 11.01 -0.56
CA MET A 52 -3.04 9.88 -1.29
C MET A 52 -2.00 9.29 -2.25
N VAL A 53 -1.49 8.11 -1.95
CA VAL A 53 -0.45 7.44 -2.75
C VAL A 53 -1.09 6.31 -3.56
N SER A 54 -0.98 6.34 -4.88
CA SER A 54 -1.43 5.23 -5.72
C SER A 54 -0.51 4.03 -5.55
N SER A 55 -1.08 2.83 -5.49
CA SER A 55 -0.31 1.57 -5.56
C SER A 55 -0.07 1.10 -7.00
N GLY A 56 -0.73 1.70 -7.99
CA GLY A 56 -0.66 1.29 -9.38
C GLY A 56 -1.41 -0.01 -9.72
N VAL A 57 -2.18 -0.57 -8.78
CA VAL A 57 -2.97 -1.80 -9.01
C VAL A 57 -4.44 -1.63 -8.61
N ALA A 58 -5.28 -2.48 -9.21
CA ALA A 58 -6.60 -2.83 -8.71
C ALA A 58 -6.65 -4.36 -8.58
N ILE A 59 -7.24 -4.86 -7.51
CA ILE A 59 -7.40 -6.30 -7.27
C ILE A 59 -8.87 -6.60 -7.02
N LEU A 60 -9.35 -7.70 -7.59
CA LEU A 60 -10.69 -8.24 -7.42
C LEU A 60 -10.59 -9.70 -6.95
N ILE A 61 -11.12 -10.01 -5.76
CA ILE A 61 -10.92 -11.32 -5.12
C ILE A 61 -12.06 -12.30 -5.47
N ARG A 62 -13.32 -11.83 -5.52
CA ARG A 62 -14.54 -12.62 -5.82
C ARG A 62 -14.77 -13.86 -4.97
N ARG A 63 -14.24 -13.88 -3.74
CA ARG A 63 -14.43 -14.96 -2.78
C ARG A 63 -15.03 -14.40 -1.48
N PRO A 64 -16.27 -14.77 -1.10
CA PRO A 64 -17.05 -14.07 -0.06
C PRO A 64 -16.51 -14.26 1.37
N ASP A 65 -15.72 -15.30 1.62
CA ASP A 65 -15.07 -15.62 2.89
C ASP A 65 -13.67 -15.00 3.03
N VAL A 66 -13.27 -14.13 2.09
CA VAL A 66 -11.93 -13.51 2.06
C VAL A 66 -12.05 -12.00 2.01
N ALA A 67 -11.18 -11.32 2.77
CA ALA A 67 -10.89 -9.90 2.63
C ALA A 67 -9.37 -9.71 2.57
N ALA A 68 -8.92 -8.62 1.94
CA ALA A 68 -7.52 -8.20 2.03
C ALA A 68 -7.37 -7.03 3.00
N PHE A 69 -6.20 -6.95 3.63
CA PHE A 69 -5.86 -5.87 4.56
C PHE A 69 -4.57 -5.19 4.12
N ILE A 70 -4.63 -3.87 3.99
CA ILE A 70 -3.47 -3.01 3.81
C ILE A 70 -3.05 -2.53 5.19
N VAL A 71 -1.80 -2.81 5.55
CA VAL A 71 -1.24 -2.48 6.87
C VAL A 71 0.06 -1.67 6.73
N PRO A 72 0.42 -0.84 7.72
CA PRO A 72 1.71 -0.16 7.72
C PRO A 72 2.87 -1.17 7.74
N ARG A 73 3.94 -0.89 6.98
CA ARG A 73 5.20 -1.64 7.12
C ARG A 73 5.77 -1.38 8.52
N SER A 74 6.03 -2.44 9.28
CA SER A 74 6.45 -2.37 10.68
C SER A 74 7.65 -1.44 10.88
N GLY A 75 8.69 -1.59 10.06
CA GLY A 75 9.89 -0.76 10.12
C GLY A 75 9.66 0.70 9.77
N LEU A 76 8.78 0.98 8.80
CA LEU A 76 8.48 2.34 8.36
C LEU A 76 7.67 3.07 9.45
N GLY A 77 6.64 2.41 9.99
CA GLY A 77 5.83 2.95 11.08
C GLY A 77 6.60 3.15 12.38
N ALA A 78 7.48 2.21 12.75
CA ALA A 78 8.27 2.27 13.98
C ALA A 78 9.40 3.31 13.90
N ARG A 79 10.13 3.39 12.78
CA ARG A 79 11.34 4.23 12.67
C ARG A 79 11.10 5.61 12.11
N SER A 80 10.19 5.74 11.13
CA SER A 80 9.97 7.02 10.42
C SER A 80 8.64 7.66 10.74
N GLY A 81 7.75 6.98 11.49
CA GLY A 81 6.42 7.50 11.82
C GLY A 81 5.43 7.48 10.65
N ILE A 82 5.78 6.91 9.50
CA ILE A 82 4.89 6.80 8.35
C ILE A 82 3.95 5.60 8.53
N ILE A 83 2.66 5.88 8.56
CA ILE A 83 1.57 4.91 8.74
C ILE A 83 0.40 5.22 7.79
N LEU A 84 -0.65 4.41 7.85
CA LEU A 84 -1.88 4.63 7.11
C LEU A 84 -2.82 5.58 7.86
N GLY A 85 -3.49 6.48 7.14
CA GLY A 85 -4.43 7.45 7.72
C GLY A 85 -5.63 6.80 8.41
N GLN A 86 -6.11 5.68 7.87
CA GLN A 86 -7.21 4.88 8.43
C GLN A 86 -6.74 3.72 9.33
N SER A 87 -5.45 3.67 9.68
CA SER A 87 -4.78 2.58 10.41
C SER A 87 -4.68 1.25 9.64
N ILE A 88 -5.80 0.67 9.23
CA ILE A 88 -5.88 -0.57 8.44
C ILE A 88 -6.85 -0.34 7.28
N GLY A 89 -6.41 -0.60 6.05
CA GLY A 89 -7.30 -0.58 4.89
C GLY A 89 -7.91 -1.96 4.66
N THR A 90 -9.21 -2.13 4.96
CA THR A 90 -9.95 -3.34 4.58
C THR A 90 -10.39 -3.23 3.13
N ILE A 91 -10.17 -4.29 2.35
CA ILE A 91 -10.62 -4.41 0.97
C ILE A 91 -11.63 -5.55 0.88
N ASP A 92 -12.85 -5.19 0.50
CA ASP A 92 -13.93 -6.15 0.29
C ASP A 92 -13.69 -7.00 -0.96
N PRO A 93 -14.17 -8.25 -0.99
CA PRO A 93 -13.86 -9.17 -2.08
C PRO A 93 -14.47 -8.79 -3.43
N ASP A 94 -15.50 -7.95 -3.45
CA ASP A 94 -16.15 -7.43 -4.66
C ASP A 94 -15.64 -6.04 -5.08
N TYR A 95 -14.74 -5.43 -4.30
CA TYR A 95 -14.07 -4.20 -4.70
C TYR A 95 -13.13 -4.46 -5.88
N SER A 96 -13.22 -3.62 -6.92
CA SER A 96 -12.40 -3.70 -8.14
C SER A 96 -11.74 -2.37 -8.50
N GLY A 97 -11.84 -1.37 -7.62
CA GLY A 97 -11.27 -0.06 -7.84
C GLY A 97 -9.75 -0.02 -7.60
N PRO A 98 -9.09 1.08 -7.99
CA PRO A 98 -7.68 1.31 -7.66
C PRO A 98 -7.45 1.28 -6.16
N TRP A 99 -6.33 0.68 -5.74
CA TRP A 99 -5.91 0.71 -4.35
C TRP A 99 -5.10 1.99 -4.09
N ILE A 100 -5.71 2.93 -3.36
CA ILE A 100 -5.10 4.21 -2.98
C ILE A 100 -4.80 4.21 -1.49
N ILE A 101 -3.57 4.56 -1.15
CA ILE A 101 -3.00 4.45 0.19
C ILE A 101 -2.93 5.85 0.80
N PRO A 102 -3.81 6.21 1.75
CA PRO A 102 -3.69 7.48 2.47
C PRO A 102 -2.54 7.35 3.47
N VAL A 103 -1.45 8.05 3.23
CA VAL A 103 -0.25 8.01 4.06
C VAL A 103 -0.20 9.24 4.97
N ILE A 104 0.06 9.02 6.26
CA ILE A 104 0.27 10.10 7.23
C ILE A 104 1.63 9.94 7.92
N ASN A 105 2.16 11.06 8.39
CA ASN A 105 3.34 11.12 9.24
C ASN A 105 2.89 11.42 10.68
N ARG A 106 2.96 10.40 11.55
CA ARG A 106 2.50 10.46 12.95
C ARG A 106 3.50 11.13 13.91
N ASN A 107 4.64 11.59 13.41
CA ASN A 107 5.62 12.26 14.26
C ASN A 107 5.07 13.57 14.83
N ALA A 108 5.72 14.09 15.88
CA ALA A 108 5.30 15.31 16.53
C ALA A 108 5.42 16.54 15.60
N PRO A 109 4.60 17.59 15.81
CA PRO A 109 4.79 18.86 15.13
C PRO A 109 6.24 19.38 15.27
N GLY A 110 6.80 19.94 14.19
CA GLY A 110 8.17 20.46 14.16
C GLY A 110 9.25 19.44 13.79
N THR A 111 8.93 18.16 13.65
CA THR A 111 9.87 17.19 13.05
C THR A 111 9.99 17.39 11.53
N PRO A 112 11.13 17.07 10.91
CA PRO A 112 11.26 17.12 9.45
C PRO A 112 10.23 16.22 8.73
N PRO A 113 9.79 16.59 7.52
CA PRO A 113 8.98 15.71 6.68
C PRO A 113 9.71 14.41 6.34
N VAL A 114 8.95 13.34 6.12
CA VAL A 114 9.47 12.12 5.51
C VAL A 114 9.13 12.14 4.03
N THR A 115 10.10 11.83 3.17
CA THR A 115 9.90 11.81 1.71
C THR A 115 9.56 10.40 1.25
N ILE A 116 8.48 10.27 0.49
CA ILE A 116 8.13 9.06 -0.25
C ILE A 116 8.66 9.26 -1.67
N ASN A 117 9.50 8.34 -2.14
CA ASN A 117 10.02 8.34 -3.51
C ASN A 117 9.15 7.46 -4.41
N PRO A 118 9.17 7.68 -5.74
CA PRO A 118 8.62 6.72 -6.70
C PRO A 118 9.22 5.33 -6.51
N GLY A 119 8.39 4.29 -6.61
CA GLY A 119 8.79 2.87 -6.51
C GLY A 119 8.58 2.24 -5.14
#